data_AF-A0A813JIJ5-F1
#
_entry.id   AF-A0A813JIJ5-F1
#
_cell.length_a   1.000
_cell.length_b   1.000
_cell.length_c   1.000
_cell.angle_alpha   90.00
_cell.angle_beta   90.00
_cell.angle_gamma   90.00
#
_symmetry.space_group_name_H-M   'P 1'
#
loop_
_entity.id
_entity.type
_entity.pdbx_description
1 polymer ?
#
loop_
_entity_poly.entity_id
_entity_poly.type
_entity_poly.pdbx_seq_one_letter_code
_entity_poly.pdbx_strand_id
1 'polypeptide(L)'
;MGCSSSKPTTSAAQAASVLEPEASTTLFSPIDPSAKTSSDALVAVVAPADADAAMPVAKLAEVQVVPAAAEAGALQTSSASPPRAQGETTSRVLPRPVGWQEEGILFPHEGLRFLMGELSEAARVMDAKVAWKWENLATWYQDYFYDVVHHHHHSEEVIFFPWLQTRGAIPAKISADHPELMRTMDELRDMFASGALKPAGERAELLARLRERVAAFVEDMHQHLAEEEEVIPKLLREGNFTQEEEAPVTGQIIESLGLDGNKKSLPVMLHGLKLWAGEERAEAFVAEHLPLPIRLLYQHFWKPDFQERHLGLLASLPAGVDVNPFASQGLFCQ
;
A
#
# COMPACT_ATOMS: atom_id res chain seq x y z
N MET A 1 -6.21 -71.14 27.80
CA MET A 1 -6.47 -70.36 29.04
C MET A 1 -6.60 -68.90 28.58
N GLY A 2 -7.75 -68.29 28.34
CA GLY A 2 -9.09 -68.56 28.83
C GLY A 2 -9.39 -67.67 30.04
N CYS A 3 -9.79 -66.42 29.83
CA CYS A 3 -10.73 -65.68 30.69
C CYS A 3 -11.26 -64.44 29.96
N SER A 4 -12.50 -64.60 29.49
CA SER A 4 -13.42 -63.54 29.07
C SER A 4 -13.85 -62.69 30.27
N SER A 5 -14.14 -61.41 30.02
CA SER A 5 -15.22 -60.75 30.77
C SER A 5 -15.93 -59.74 29.88
N SER A 6 -17.24 -59.72 30.03
CA SER A 6 -18.26 -59.19 29.14
C SER A 6 -19.02 -58.05 29.81
N LYS A 7 -19.28 -56.96 29.04
CA LYS A 7 -20.48 -56.08 28.94
C LYS A 7 -21.14 -55.55 30.25
N PRO A 8 -21.64 -54.28 30.28
CA PRO A 8 -22.86 -53.95 29.53
C PRO A 8 -22.93 -52.59 28.84
N THR A 9 -23.77 -52.60 27.81
CA THR A 9 -24.40 -51.51 27.08
C THR A 9 -25.41 -50.73 27.94
N THR A 10 -25.43 -49.41 27.81
CA THR A 10 -26.65 -48.61 27.97
C THR A 10 -26.69 -47.51 26.91
N SER A 11 -27.78 -47.54 26.16
CA SER A 11 -28.27 -46.56 25.20
C SER A 11 -28.92 -45.41 25.96
N ALA A 12 -28.67 -44.17 25.54
CA ALA A 12 -29.59 -43.06 25.72
C ALA A 12 -29.42 -42.09 24.54
N ALA A 13 -30.42 -42.10 23.67
CA ALA A 13 -30.62 -41.08 22.66
C ALA A 13 -30.97 -39.75 23.35
N GLN A 14 -30.24 -38.69 23.00
CA GLN A 14 -30.71 -37.32 23.21
C GLN A 14 -30.89 -36.67 21.84
N ALA A 15 -32.14 -36.29 21.59
CA ALA A 15 -32.56 -35.48 20.47
C ALA A 15 -31.89 -34.10 20.57
N ALA A 16 -31.09 -33.74 19.57
CA ALA A 16 -30.68 -32.37 19.38
C ALA A 16 -31.85 -31.60 18.77
N SER A 17 -32.42 -30.71 19.58
CA SER A 17 -33.40 -29.72 19.18
C SER A 17 -32.79 -28.79 18.14
N VAL A 18 -33.43 -28.70 16.99
CA VAL A 18 -33.25 -27.61 16.02
C VAL A 18 -33.65 -26.32 16.73
N LEU A 19 -32.69 -25.45 16.98
CA LEU A 19 -32.93 -24.05 17.33
C LEU A 19 -32.66 -23.25 16.06
N GLU A 20 -33.70 -22.62 15.56
CA GLU A 20 -33.62 -21.62 14.50
C GLU A 20 -32.76 -20.44 14.95
N PRO A 21 -31.98 -19.80 14.04
CA PRO A 21 -31.35 -18.54 14.36
C PRO A 21 -32.41 -17.44 14.40
N GLU A 22 -32.66 -16.91 15.59
CA GLU A 22 -33.41 -15.68 15.78
C GLU A 22 -32.75 -14.54 15.00
N ALA A 23 -33.57 -13.83 14.22
CA ALA A 23 -33.21 -12.59 13.56
C ALA A 23 -32.87 -11.53 14.61
N SER A 24 -31.59 -11.17 14.70
CA SER A 24 -31.12 -10.03 15.49
C SER A 24 -31.45 -8.73 14.76
N THR A 25 -32.66 -8.23 14.95
CA THR A 25 -33.02 -6.84 14.71
C THR A 25 -32.56 -5.98 15.87
N THR A 26 -31.44 -5.28 15.69
CA THR A 26 -31.04 -4.12 16.52
C THR A 26 -30.88 -2.93 15.57
N LEU A 27 -31.87 -2.05 15.50
CA LEU A 27 -31.89 -0.75 16.20
C LEU A 27 -30.77 0.20 15.74
N PHE A 28 -30.84 0.65 14.48
CA PHE A 28 -30.37 2.00 14.15
C PHE A 28 -31.54 2.96 14.33
N SER A 29 -31.50 3.72 15.43
CA SER A 29 -32.33 4.93 15.55
C SER A 29 -31.82 5.98 14.56
N PRO A 30 -32.72 6.80 13.98
CA PRO A 30 -32.33 7.87 13.06
C PRO A 30 -31.52 8.95 13.79
N ILE A 31 -30.44 9.40 13.16
CA ILE A 31 -29.70 10.59 13.56
C ILE A 31 -30.59 11.80 13.25
N ASP A 32 -30.94 12.54 14.30
CA ASP A 32 -31.66 13.81 14.25
C ASP A 32 -30.71 14.91 13.72
N PRO A 33 -31.00 15.58 12.59
CA PRO A 33 -30.15 16.65 12.05
C PRO A 33 -30.38 18.01 12.73
N SER A 34 -31.07 18.08 13.87
CA SER A 34 -31.33 19.34 14.58
C SER A 34 -30.43 19.53 15.82
N ALA A 35 -29.13 19.76 15.60
CA ALA A 35 -28.26 20.33 16.64
C ALA A 35 -27.53 21.57 16.09
N LYS A 36 -28.16 22.73 16.27
CA LYS A 36 -27.51 24.04 16.15
C LYS A 36 -26.52 24.20 17.31
N THR A 37 -25.23 24.08 17.05
CA THR A 37 -24.20 24.64 17.93
C THR A 37 -23.67 25.92 17.31
N SER A 38 -24.14 27.02 17.88
CA SER A 38 -23.51 28.34 17.82
C SER A 38 -22.12 28.24 18.45
N SER A 39 -21.10 28.66 17.70
CA SER A 39 -19.86 29.18 18.27
C SER A 39 -19.34 30.29 17.37
N ASP A 40 -19.85 31.49 17.61
CA ASP A 40 -19.12 32.72 17.33
C ASP A 40 -17.85 32.71 18.19
N ALA A 41 -16.70 32.52 17.55
CA ALA A 41 -15.41 32.86 18.14
C ALA A 41 -14.68 33.77 17.15
N LEU A 42 -14.78 35.07 17.45
CA LEU A 42 -13.97 36.15 16.89
C LEU A 42 -12.48 35.78 16.92
N VAL A 43 -11.89 35.56 15.74
CA VAL A 43 -10.44 35.65 15.56
C VAL A 43 -10.09 37.12 15.44
N ALA A 44 -9.63 37.71 16.53
CA ALA A 44 -9.04 39.04 16.54
C ALA A 44 -7.70 39.02 15.80
N VAL A 45 -7.61 39.80 14.72
CA VAL A 45 -6.38 40.14 14.03
C VAL A 45 -5.56 41.04 14.95
N VAL A 46 -4.45 40.53 15.49
CA VAL A 46 -3.42 41.32 16.16
C VAL A 46 -2.29 41.56 15.16
N ALA A 47 -2.03 42.83 14.88
CA ALA A 47 -0.91 43.29 14.06
C ALA A 47 0.45 42.95 14.72
N PRO A 48 1.52 42.75 13.93
CA PRO A 48 2.82 42.39 14.47
C PRO A 48 3.50 43.61 15.11
N ALA A 49 4.03 43.40 16.31
CA ALA A 49 5.01 44.27 16.93
C ALA A 49 6.42 43.77 16.59
N ASP A 50 7.30 44.72 16.28
CA ASP A 50 8.73 44.54 16.07
C ASP A 50 9.38 43.71 17.18
N ALA A 51 10.13 42.68 16.79
CA ALA A 51 11.12 42.04 17.65
C ALA A 51 12.29 41.53 16.80
N ASP A 52 13.27 42.42 16.68
CA ASP A 52 14.64 42.14 16.30
C ASP A 52 15.24 41.20 17.36
N ALA A 53 15.35 39.91 17.05
CA ALA A 53 16.07 38.94 17.88
C ALA A 53 16.65 37.84 16.98
N ALA A 54 17.85 38.09 16.46
CA ALA A 54 18.67 37.09 15.80
C ALA A 54 18.91 35.90 16.76
N MET A 55 18.36 34.74 16.40
CA MET A 55 18.74 33.47 17.03
C MET A 55 20.10 33.02 16.49
N PRO A 56 21.01 32.52 17.34
CA PRO A 56 22.26 31.94 16.87
C PRO A 56 21.98 30.64 16.12
N VAL A 57 22.34 30.62 14.84
CA VAL A 57 22.42 29.40 14.03
C VAL A 57 23.44 28.48 14.68
N ALA A 58 22.97 27.46 15.38
CA ALA A 58 23.82 26.37 15.83
C ALA A 58 24.41 25.70 14.57
N LYS A 59 25.74 25.71 14.45
CA LYS A 59 26.47 24.89 13.48
C LYS A 59 26.10 23.43 13.74
N LEU A 60 25.23 22.88 12.89
CA LEU A 60 25.09 21.44 12.76
C LEU A 60 26.48 20.90 12.39
N ALA A 61 26.98 20.02 13.24
CA ALA A 61 28.24 19.33 12.99
C ALA A 61 28.13 18.60 11.65
N GLU A 62 29.14 18.79 10.82
CA GLU A 62 29.34 18.11 9.56
C GLU A 62 29.50 16.60 9.86
N VAL A 63 28.39 15.86 9.75
CA VAL A 63 28.40 14.41 9.83
C VAL A 63 29.14 13.93 8.58
N GLN A 64 30.36 13.42 8.76
CA GLN A 64 31.06 12.67 7.72
C GLN A 64 30.25 11.41 7.42
N VAL A 65 29.41 11.50 6.40
CA VAL A 65 28.80 10.33 5.75
C VAL A 65 29.94 9.59 5.07
N VAL A 66 30.33 8.46 5.66
CA VAL A 66 31.28 7.54 5.03
C VAL A 66 30.57 6.93 3.83
N PRO A 67 31.06 7.09 2.59
CA PRO A 67 30.41 6.49 1.44
C PRO A 67 30.57 4.97 1.54
N ALA A 68 29.47 4.26 1.78
CA ALA A 68 29.39 2.84 1.53
C ALA A 68 29.38 2.65 0.00
N ALA A 69 30.56 2.74 -0.61
CA ALA A 69 30.79 2.31 -1.98
C ALA A 69 30.75 0.78 -2.01
N ALA A 70 29.54 0.22 -1.88
CA ALA A 70 29.26 -1.08 -2.46
C ALA A 70 29.32 -0.86 -3.97
N GLU A 71 30.31 -1.44 -4.64
CA GLU A 71 30.31 -1.57 -6.08
C GLU A 71 29.02 -2.29 -6.46
N ALA A 72 28.03 -1.51 -6.90
CA ALA A 72 26.80 -2.00 -7.48
C ALA A 72 27.18 -2.70 -8.79
N GLY A 73 27.55 -3.98 -8.68
CA GLY A 73 27.72 -4.86 -9.81
C GLY A 73 26.48 -4.75 -10.68
N ALA A 74 26.69 -4.41 -11.95
CA ALA A 74 25.64 -4.15 -12.93
C ALA A 74 24.49 -5.16 -12.77
N LEU A 75 23.37 -4.68 -12.21
CA LEU A 75 22.12 -5.42 -12.13
C LEU A 75 21.80 -5.87 -13.55
N GLN A 76 21.85 -7.19 -13.78
CA GLN A 76 21.33 -7.78 -14.99
C GLN A 76 19.86 -7.36 -15.07
N THR A 77 19.55 -6.49 -16.01
CA THR A 77 18.20 -5.99 -16.24
C THR A 77 17.32 -7.21 -16.49
N SER A 78 16.47 -7.53 -15.51
CA SER A 78 15.40 -8.51 -15.65
C SER A 78 14.67 -8.21 -16.94
N SER A 79 14.33 -9.26 -17.69
CA SER A 79 13.65 -9.25 -19.00
C SER A 79 12.84 -7.98 -19.25
N ALA A 80 13.52 -6.94 -19.74
CA ALA A 80 12.92 -5.62 -19.81
C ALA A 80 11.87 -5.69 -20.91
N SER A 81 10.61 -5.53 -20.52
CA SER A 81 9.60 -5.15 -21.51
C SER A 81 10.15 -3.98 -22.31
N PRO A 82 9.94 -3.92 -23.63
CA PRO A 82 10.45 -2.83 -24.44
C PRO A 82 10.09 -1.49 -23.79
N PRO A 83 11.01 -0.51 -23.80
CA PRO A 83 10.76 0.78 -23.18
C PRO A 83 9.46 1.35 -23.75
N ARG A 84 8.48 1.58 -22.88
CA ARG A 84 7.21 2.20 -23.25
C ARG A 84 7.47 3.61 -23.76
N ALA A 85 6.63 4.08 -24.68
CA ALA A 85 6.71 5.48 -25.08
C ALA A 85 6.40 6.36 -23.86
N GLN A 86 7.15 7.45 -23.69
CA GLN A 86 6.86 8.43 -22.65
C GLN A 86 5.41 8.93 -22.81
N GLY A 87 4.64 8.91 -21.72
CA GLY A 87 3.22 9.22 -21.71
C GLY A 87 2.29 8.01 -21.81
N GLU A 88 2.79 6.78 -21.86
CA GLU A 88 1.98 5.56 -21.80
C GLU A 88 1.99 4.92 -20.40
N THR A 89 0.81 4.70 -19.83
CA THR A 89 0.61 4.09 -18.51
C THR A 89 0.65 2.57 -18.60
N THR A 90 0.72 1.89 -17.46
CA THR A 90 0.59 0.42 -17.36
C THR A 90 -0.85 -0.08 -17.34
N SER A 91 -1.82 0.81 -17.22
CA SER A 91 -3.25 0.51 -17.41
C SER A 91 -3.55 -0.11 -18.79
N ARG A 92 -4.41 -1.13 -18.79
CA ARG A 92 -4.97 -1.75 -20.01
C ARG A 92 -6.18 -0.96 -20.56
N VAL A 93 -6.81 -0.13 -19.73
CA VAL A 93 -8.05 0.61 -20.05
C VAL A 93 -7.76 2.08 -20.38
N LEU A 94 -6.81 2.69 -19.67
CA LEU A 94 -6.43 4.10 -19.79
C LEU A 94 -4.95 4.25 -20.19
N PRO A 95 -4.51 3.71 -21.34
CA PRO A 95 -3.10 3.73 -21.72
C PRO A 95 -2.53 5.15 -21.92
N ARG A 96 -3.41 6.13 -22.18
CA ARG A 96 -3.06 7.55 -22.38
C ARG A 96 -4.14 8.42 -21.73
N PRO A 97 -4.04 8.69 -20.42
CA PRO A 97 -5.10 9.37 -19.70
C PRO A 97 -5.31 10.79 -20.20
N VAL A 98 -6.57 11.23 -20.19
CA VAL A 98 -6.98 12.56 -20.61
C VAL A 98 -7.77 13.24 -19.49
N GLY A 99 -7.15 14.24 -18.86
CA GLY A 99 -7.79 15.05 -17.83
C GLY A 99 -7.70 14.44 -16.44
N TRP A 100 -8.15 15.22 -15.45
CA TRP A 100 -7.93 14.92 -14.04
C TRP A 100 -8.66 13.66 -13.56
N GLN A 101 -9.81 13.31 -14.13
CA GLN A 101 -10.59 12.14 -13.70
C GLN A 101 -9.84 10.82 -13.94
N GLU A 102 -9.08 10.75 -15.04
CA GLU A 102 -8.31 9.57 -15.41
C GLU A 102 -6.94 9.59 -14.74
N GLU A 103 -6.28 10.76 -14.71
CA GLU A 103 -4.99 10.90 -14.05
C GLU A 103 -5.06 10.71 -12.53
N GLY A 104 -6.17 11.16 -11.91
CA GLY A 104 -6.40 11.05 -10.48
C GLY A 104 -6.43 9.60 -9.98
N ILE A 105 -7.16 8.72 -10.69
CA ILE A 105 -7.21 7.29 -10.35
C ILE A 105 -5.91 6.56 -10.73
N LEU A 106 -5.26 6.96 -11.82
CA LEU A 106 -4.01 6.32 -12.25
C LEU A 106 -2.81 6.66 -11.35
N PHE A 107 -2.79 7.82 -10.70
CA PHE A 107 -1.69 8.19 -9.82
C PHE A 107 -1.40 7.15 -8.73
N PRO A 108 -2.37 6.71 -7.90
CA PRO A 108 -2.16 5.59 -6.98
C PRO A 108 -1.97 4.25 -7.72
N HIS A 109 -2.74 3.97 -8.77
CA HIS A 109 -2.74 2.65 -9.42
C HIS A 109 -1.41 2.31 -10.12
N GLU A 110 -0.75 3.28 -10.74
CA GLU A 110 0.57 3.06 -11.35
C GLU A 110 1.64 2.79 -10.28
N GLY A 111 1.51 3.39 -9.09
CA GLY A 111 2.32 3.05 -7.92
C GLY A 111 2.09 1.60 -7.45
N LEU A 112 0.82 1.16 -7.41
CA LEU A 112 0.48 -0.22 -7.04
C LEU A 112 0.96 -1.23 -8.08
N ARG A 113 0.85 -0.92 -9.37
CA ARG A 113 1.39 -1.77 -10.45
C ARG A 113 2.89 -1.91 -10.38
N PHE A 114 3.61 -0.83 -10.04
CA PHE A 114 5.04 -0.91 -9.74
C PHE A 114 5.30 -1.91 -8.59
N LEU A 115 4.62 -1.76 -7.45
CA LEU A 115 4.76 -2.66 -6.31
C LEU A 115 4.46 -4.13 -6.65
N MET A 116 3.42 -4.39 -7.46
CA MET A 116 3.07 -5.75 -7.92
C MET A 116 4.14 -6.35 -8.82
N GLY A 117 4.76 -5.53 -9.68
CA GLY A 117 5.92 -5.92 -10.48
C GLY A 117 7.09 -6.35 -9.59
N GLU A 118 7.41 -5.55 -8.58
CA GLU A 118 8.47 -5.85 -7.61
C GLU A 118 8.16 -7.13 -6.80
N LEU A 119 6.91 -7.33 -6.35
CA LEU A 119 6.48 -8.53 -5.65
C LEU A 119 6.65 -9.80 -6.52
N SER A 120 6.24 -9.72 -7.79
CA SER A 120 6.38 -10.82 -8.77
C SER A 120 7.84 -11.17 -9.00
N GLU A 121 8.68 -10.15 -9.22
CA GLU A 121 10.11 -10.35 -9.46
C GLU A 121 10.81 -10.90 -8.21
N ALA A 122 10.51 -10.36 -7.03
CA ALA A 122 11.02 -10.84 -5.75
C ALA A 122 10.72 -12.33 -5.54
N ALA A 123 9.47 -12.75 -5.75
CA ALA A 123 9.07 -14.17 -5.66
C ALA A 123 9.81 -15.04 -6.68
N ARG A 124 10.08 -14.52 -7.88
CA ARG A 124 10.82 -15.22 -8.93
C ARG A 124 12.28 -15.42 -8.58
N VAL A 125 12.99 -14.39 -8.12
CA VAL A 125 14.45 -14.42 -7.89
C VAL A 125 14.86 -14.95 -6.51
N MET A 126 13.91 -15.15 -5.61
CA MET A 126 14.19 -15.63 -4.25
C MET A 126 14.90 -16.99 -4.25
N ASP A 127 15.89 -17.12 -3.36
CA ASP A 127 16.52 -18.40 -3.04
C ASP A 127 15.91 -19.00 -1.77
N ALA A 128 15.22 -20.13 -1.91
CA ALA A 128 14.61 -20.84 -0.79
C ALA A 128 15.62 -21.28 0.29
N LYS A 129 16.91 -21.41 -0.02
CA LYS A 129 17.92 -21.90 0.94
C LYS A 129 18.38 -20.82 1.92
N VAL A 130 18.26 -19.55 1.55
CA VAL A 130 18.86 -18.44 2.28
C VAL A 130 17.81 -17.77 3.19
N ALA A 131 17.90 -18.03 4.50
CA ALA A 131 16.90 -17.58 5.47
C ALA A 131 16.67 -16.07 5.47
N TRP A 132 17.75 -15.29 5.45
CA TRP A 132 17.66 -13.83 5.55
C TRP A 132 16.96 -13.18 4.35
N LYS A 133 16.90 -13.85 3.19
CA LYS A 133 16.13 -13.34 2.03
C LYS A 133 14.63 -13.34 2.30
N TRP A 134 14.14 -14.33 3.06
CA TRP A 134 12.76 -14.36 3.52
C TRP A 134 12.47 -13.26 4.54
N GLU A 135 13.41 -13.00 5.45
CA GLU A 135 13.29 -11.90 6.43
C GLU A 135 13.22 -10.54 5.75
N ASN A 136 14.11 -10.30 4.77
CA ASN A 136 14.13 -9.04 4.03
C ASN A 136 12.86 -8.87 3.19
N LEU A 137 12.38 -9.91 2.51
CA LEU A 137 11.13 -9.80 1.76
C LEU A 137 9.92 -9.66 2.67
N ALA A 138 9.86 -10.36 3.81
CA ALA A 138 8.78 -10.18 4.78
C ALA A 138 8.75 -8.75 5.31
N THR A 139 9.92 -8.17 5.60
CA THR A 139 10.07 -6.77 6.03
C THR A 139 9.58 -5.83 4.94
N TRP A 140 10.05 -5.99 3.71
CA TRP A 140 9.60 -5.15 2.59
C TRP A 140 8.09 -5.25 2.36
N TYR A 141 7.57 -6.48 2.37
CA TYR A 141 6.16 -6.74 2.12
C TYR A 141 5.31 -6.06 3.19
N GLN A 142 5.65 -6.19 4.47
CA GLN A 142 4.91 -5.54 5.55
C GLN A 142 5.05 -4.01 5.49
N ASP A 143 6.27 -3.49 5.41
CA ASP A 143 6.56 -2.07 5.59
C ASP A 143 6.14 -1.22 4.38
N TYR A 144 6.14 -1.77 3.16
CA TYR A 144 5.95 -0.98 1.93
C TYR A 144 4.86 -1.49 0.99
N PHE A 145 4.57 -2.79 0.96
CA PHE A 145 3.54 -3.33 0.07
C PHE A 145 2.17 -3.37 0.77
N TYR A 146 2.12 -4.06 1.91
CA TYR A 146 0.89 -4.41 2.62
C TYR A 146 0.15 -3.17 3.09
N ASP A 147 0.83 -2.29 3.85
CA ASP A 147 0.22 -1.07 4.39
C ASP A 147 -0.29 -0.14 3.28
N VAL A 148 0.45 0.00 2.18
CA VAL A 148 0.10 0.90 1.07
C VAL A 148 -1.15 0.41 0.35
N VAL A 149 -1.22 -0.88 0.01
CA VAL A 149 -2.38 -1.46 -0.68
C VAL A 149 -3.61 -1.51 0.24
N HIS A 150 -3.45 -1.86 1.52
CA HIS A 150 -4.55 -1.82 2.48
C HIS A 150 -5.11 -0.41 2.65
N HIS A 151 -4.24 0.60 2.77
CA HIS A 151 -4.68 1.97 2.91
C HIS A 151 -5.45 2.44 1.66
N HIS A 152 -4.92 2.16 0.46
CA HIS A 152 -5.57 2.53 -0.79
C HIS A 152 -7.02 2.05 -0.83
N HIS A 153 -7.27 0.74 -0.69
CA HIS A 153 -8.62 0.20 -0.72
C HIS A 153 -9.48 0.62 0.48
N HIS A 154 -8.89 0.76 1.67
CA HIS A 154 -9.61 1.30 2.82
C HIS A 154 -10.12 2.73 2.54
N SER A 155 -9.28 3.58 1.96
CA SER A 155 -9.63 4.96 1.63
C SER A 155 -10.71 5.06 0.56
N GLU A 156 -10.74 4.12 -0.38
CA GLU A 156 -11.82 3.99 -1.35
C GLU A 156 -13.15 3.73 -0.64
N GLU A 157 -13.20 2.68 0.17
CA GLU A 157 -14.42 2.26 0.86
C GLU A 157 -14.96 3.28 1.86
N VAL A 158 -14.08 4.00 2.57
CA VAL A 158 -14.50 4.86 3.68
C VAL A 158 -14.55 6.36 3.34
N ILE A 159 -13.88 6.80 2.27
CA ILE A 159 -13.79 8.21 1.89
C ILE A 159 -14.30 8.43 0.46
N PHE A 160 -13.65 7.79 -0.53
CA PHE A 160 -13.85 8.15 -1.93
C PHE A 160 -15.18 7.64 -2.51
N PHE A 161 -15.51 6.37 -2.27
CA PHE A 161 -16.76 5.75 -2.73
C PHE A 161 -18.00 6.39 -2.10
N PRO A 162 -18.05 6.68 -0.78
CA PRO A 162 -19.13 7.46 -0.20
C PRO A 162 -19.33 8.83 -0.85
N TRP A 163 -18.25 9.51 -1.23
CA TRP A 163 -18.33 10.80 -1.94
C TRP A 163 -18.89 10.63 -3.37
N LEU A 164 -18.43 9.64 -4.13
CA LEU A 164 -18.97 9.33 -5.46
C LEU A 164 -20.46 8.97 -5.40
N GLN A 165 -20.89 8.25 -4.35
CA GLN A 165 -22.28 7.84 -4.14
C GLN A 165 -23.24 9.02 -3.93
N THR A 166 -22.75 10.23 -3.69
CA THR A 166 -23.60 11.43 -3.61
C THR A 166 -24.25 11.80 -4.95
N ARG A 167 -23.72 11.34 -6.08
CA ARG A 167 -24.23 11.65 -7.43
C ARG A 167 -24.29 10.46 -8.40
N GLY A 168 -23.80 9.28 -8.02
CA GLY A 168 -23.81 8.08 -8.87
C GLY A 168 -23.98 6.79 -8.07
N ALA A 169 -24.40 5.72 -8.73
CA ALA A 169 -24.41 4.40 -8.12
C ALA A 169 -23.10 3.67 -8.47
N ILE A 170 -22.34 3.28 -7.45
CA ILE A 170 -21.14 2.45 -7.64
C ILE A 170 -21.59 1.01 -7.91
N PRO A 171 -21.13 0.36 -8.99
CA PRO A 171 -21.39 -1.06 -9.21
C PRO A 171 -20.91 -1.88 -8.02
N ALA A 172 -21.81 -2.70 -7.46
CA ALA A 172 -21.53 -3.48 -6.25
C ALA A 172 -20.28 -4.37 -6.37
N LYS A 173 -19.90 -4.76 -7.60
CA LYS A 173 -18.73 -5.59 -7.86
C LYS A 173 -17.43 -4.92 -7.42
N ILE A 174 -17.28 -3.60 -7.61
CA ILE A 174 -16.02 -2.88 -7.32
C ILE A 174 -15.60 -3.10 -5.87
N SER A 175 -16.51 -2.85 -4.93
CA SER A 175 -16.26 -3.07 -3.49
C SER A 175 -16.32 -4.54 -3.06
N ALA A 176 -17.02 -5.40 -3.81
CA ALA A 176 -17.21 -6.80 -3.42
C ALA A 176 -15.92 -7.64 -3.52
N ASP A 177 -14.97 -7.23 -4.37
CA ASP A 177 -13.72 -7.96 -4.57
C ASP A 177 -12.66 -7.62 -3.50
N HIS A 178 -12.73 -6.43 -2.86
CA HIS A 178 -11.76 -5.98 -1.85
C HIS A 178 -11.52 -6.99 -0.71
N PRO A 179 -12.55 -7.58 -0.05
CA PRO A 179 -12.32 -8.50 1.06
C PRO A 179 -11.49 -9.74 0.69
N GLU A 180 -11.66 -10.25 -0.53
CA GLU A 180 -10.91 -11.42 -1.02
C GLU A 180 -9.45 -11.06 -1.32
N LEU A 181 -9.21 -9.89 -1.91
CA LEU A 181 -7.86 -9.37 -2.15
C LEU A 181 -7.12 -9.16 -0.83
N MET A 182 -7.78 -8.57 0.19
CA MET A 182 -7.17 -8.35 1.51
C MET A 182 -6.85 -9.67 2.22
N ARG A 183 -7.75 -10.66 2.13
CA ARG A 183 -7.47 -12.01 2.66
C ARG A 183 -6.28 -12.65 1.97
N THR A 184 -6.16 -12.50 0.66
CA THR A 184 -5.01 -13.00 -0.10
C THR A 184 -3.71 -12.34 0.35
N MET A 185 -3.73 -11.05 0.67
CA MET A 185 -2.56 -10.35 1.21
C MET A 185 -2.17 -10.85 2.61
N ASP A 186 -3.14 -11.13 3.49
CA ASP A 186 -2.89 -11.74 4.79
C ASP A 186 -2.21 -13.11 4.65
N GLU A 187 -2.69 -13.94 3.72
CA GLU A 187 -2.07 -15.23 3.42
C GLU A 187 -0.63 -15.07 2.94
N LEU A 188 -0.37 -14.13 2.03
CA LEU A 188 0.98 -13.85 1.52
C LEU A 188 1.91 -13.37 2.65
N ARG A 189 1.45 -12.45 3.51
CA ARG A 189 2.20 -12.00 4.71
C ARG A 189 2.62 -13.20 5.56
N ASP A 190 1.67 -14.10 5.85
CA ASP A 190 1.91 -15.26 6.70
C ASP A 190 2.87 -16.27 6.02
N MET A 191 2.78 -16.42 4.69
CA MET A 191 3.74 -17.22 3.92
C MET A 191 5.15 -16.65 3.99
N PHE A 192 5.33 -15.34 3.84
CA PHE A 192 6.66 -14.71 3.96
C PHE A 192 7.25 -14.89 5.37
N ALA A 193 6.46 -14.59 6.40
CA ALA A 193 6.87 -14.73 7.79
C ALA A 193 7.23 -16.18 8.14
N SER A 194 6.41 -17.15 7.71
CA SER A 194 6.67 -18.57 7.98
C SER A 194 7.90 -19.09 7.24
N GLY A 195 8.20 -18.59 6.03
CA GLY A 195 9.36 -19.00 5.27
C GLY A 195 10.68 -18.67 5.95
N ALA A 196 10.78 -17.53 6.64
CA ALA A 196 11.95 -17.18 7.45
C ALA A 196 12.23 -18.23 8.55
N LEU A 197 11.18 -18.76 9.17
CA LEU A 197 11.26 -19.69 10.30
C LEU A 197 11.43 -21.17 9.91
N LYS A 198 11.09 -21.53 8.67
CA LYS A 198 11.11 -22.93 8.21
C LYS A 198 12.52 -23.48 7.94
N PRO A 199 12.74 -24.81 8.08
CA PRO A 199 13.97 -25.44 7.61
C PRO A 199 14.14 -25.30 6.09
N ALA A 200 15.38 -25.28 5.60
CA ALA A 200 15.69 -25.11 4.18
C ALA A 200 14.98 -26.12 3.25
N GLY A 201 14.77 -27.36 3.72
CA GLY A 201 14.06 -28.40 2.97
C GLY A 201 12.57 -28.10 2.73
N GLU A 202 11.90 -27.40 3.66
CA GLU A 202 10.48 -27.04 3.55
C GLU A 202 10.26 -25.72 2.79
N ARG A 203 11.25 -24.83 2.79
CA ARG A 203 11.17 -23.53 2.10
C ARG A 203 11.02 -23.66 0.59
N ALA A 204 11.56 -24.72 -0.01
CA ALA A 204 11.46 -24.94 -1.45
C ALA A 204 10.00 -25.19 -1.90
N GLU A 205 9.27 -26.02 -1.16
CA GLU A 205 7.84 -26.26 -1.40
C GLU A 205 7.00 -25.01 -1.10
N LEU A 206 7.32 -24.30 -0.01
CA LEU A 206 6.65 -23.04 0.30
C LEU A 206 6.87 -22.00 -0.80
N LEU A 207 8.08 -21.86 -1.34
CA LEU A 207 8.39 -20.92 -2.41
C LEU A 207 7.63 -21.24 -3.71
N ALA A 208 7.46 -22.52 -4.04
CA ALA A 208 6.65 -22.92 -5.19
C ALA A 208 5.19 -22.44 -5.04
N ARG A 209 4.57 -22.73 -3.88
CA ARG A 209 3.20 -22.25 -3.58
C ARG A 209 3.11 -20.73 -3.52
N LEU A 210 4.13 -20.08 -2.97
CA LEU A 210 4.20 -18.62 -2.88
C LEU A 210 4.19 -18.00 -4.28
N ARG A 211 4.97 -18.53 -5.22
CA ARG A 211 5.01 -18.04 -6.60
C ARG A 211 3.65 -18.19 -7.30
N GLU A 212 2.99 -19.32 -7.12
CA GLU A 212 1.63 -19.54 -7.64
C GLU A 212 0.64 -18.54 -7.05
N ARG A 213 0.69 -18.31 -5.72
CA ARG A 213 -0.21 -17.38 -5.04
C ARG A 213 0.04 -15.92 -5.43
N VAL A 214 1.30 -15.51 -5.55
CA VAL A 214 1.68 -14.17 -6.03
C VAL A 214 1.20 -13.95 -7.46
N ALA A 215 1.40 -14.92 -8.36
CA ALA A 215 0.93 -14.80 -9.74
C ALA A 215 -0.59 -14.65 -9.84
N ALA A 216 -1.35 -15.43 -9.07
CA ALA A 216 -2.81 -15.31 -9.01
C ALA A 216 -3.24 -13.94 -8.46
N PHE A 217 -2.68 -13.54 -7.32
CA PHE A 217 -2.98 -12.25 -6.68
C PHE A 217 -2.72 -11.06 -7.60
N VAL A 218 -1.59 -11.06 -8.31
CA VAL A 218 -1.23 -9.97 -9.23
C VAL A 218 -2.18 -9.88 -10.42
N GLU A 219 -2.63 -11.00 -10.98
CA GLU A 219 -3.64 -10.97 -12.06
C GLU A 219 -5.01 -10.50 -11.52
N ASP A 220 -5.44 -10.99 -10.36
CA ASP A 220 -6.70 -10.57 -9.73
C ASP A 220 -6.71 -9.05 -9.44
N MET A 221 -5.61 -8.54 -8.87
CA MET A 221 -5.44 -7.11 -8.60
C MET A 221 -5.37 -6.29 -9.91
N HIS A 222 -4.70 -6.76 -10.95
CA HIS A 222 -4.70 -6.09 -12.24
C HIS A 222 -6.11 -5.99 -12.87
N GLN A 223 -6.90 -7.05 -12.75
CA GLN A 223 -8.28 -7.05 -13.22
C GLN A 223 -9.13 -6.08 -12.40
N HIS A 224 -8.99 -6.09 -11.08
CA HIS A 224 -9.69 -5.19 -10.18
C HIS A 224 -9.40 -3.70 -10.48
N LEU A 225 -8.12 -3.31 -10.55
CA LEU A 225 -7.73 -1.93 -10.89
C LEU A 225 -8.23 -1.50 -12.27
N ALA A 226 -8.30 -2.42 -13.24
CA ALA A 226 -8.83 -2.11 -14.58
C ALA A 226 -10.33 -1.81 -14.55
N GLU A 227 -11.09 -2.51 -13.71
CA GLU A 227 -12.54 -2.27 -13.54
C GLU A 227 -12.81 -0.90 -12.90
N GLU A 228 -12.03 -0.53 -11.88
CA GLU A 228 -12.09 0.80 -11.27
C GLU A 228 -11.75 1.91 -12.27
N GLU A 229 -10.69 1.73 -13.05
CA GLU A 229 -10.27 2.68 -14.10
C GLU A 229 -11.30 2.84 -15.22
N GLU A 230 -12.10 1.82 -15.51
CA GLU A 230 -13.22 1.93 -16.46
C GLU A 230 -14.40 2.70 -15.86
N VAL A 231 -14.70 2.44 -14.58
CA VAL A 231 -15.95 2.91 -13.94
C VAL A 231 -15.80 4.29 -13.30
N ILE A 232 -14.76 4.52 -12.51
CA ILE A 232 -14.62 5.73 -11.69
C ILE A 232 -14.57 7.00 -12.55
N PRO A 233 -13.72 7.10 -13.61
CA PRO A 233 -13.70 8.30 -14.45
C PRO A 233 -15.04 8.57 -15.13
N LYS A 234 -15.79 7.51 -15.47
CA LYS A 234 -17.14 7.64 -16.03
C LYS A 234 -18.11 8.20 -14.99
N LEU A 235 -18.11 7.70 -13.76
CA LEU A 235 -18.94 8.23 -12.66
C LEU A 235 -18.61 9.70 -12.35
N LEU A 236 -17.33 10.07 -12.35
CA LEU A 236 -16.89 11.45 -12.16
C LEU A 236 -17.48 12.38 -13.23
N ARG A 237 -17.44 11.95 -14.50
CA ARG A 237 -18.01 12.71 -15.63
C ARG A 237 -19.53 12.78 -15.58
N GLU A 238 -20.21 11.65 -15.39
CA GLU A 238 -21.69 11.58 -15.36
C GLU A 238 -22.29 12.32 -14.15
N GLY A 239 -21.60 12.30 -13.01
CA GLY A 239 -21.95 13.04 -11.81
C GLY A 239 -21.61 14.54 -11.87
N ASN A 240 -21.01 15.03 -12.97
CA ASN A 240 -20.52 16.40 -13.12
C ASN A 240 -19.65 16.85 -11.94
N PHE A 241 -18.79 15.96 -11.44
CA PHE A 241 -17.82 16.33 -10.42
C PHE A 241 -16.75 17.26 -11.03
N THR A 242 -16.18 18.15 -10.22
CA THR A 242 -15.04 18.98 -10.60
C THR A 242 -13.80 18.62 -9.79
N GLN A 243 -12.61 19.01 -10.30
CA GLN A 243 -11.35 18.76 -9.62
C GLN A 243 -11.29 19.50 -8.27
N GLU A 244 -11.91 20.68 -8.19
CA GLU A 244 -12.02 21.47 -6.96
C GLU A 244 -12.89 20.78 -5.90
N GLU A 245 -13.89 20.00 -6.32
CA GLU A 245 -14.72 19.19 -5.41
C GLU A 245 -13.98 17.94 -4.92
N GLU A 246 -13.14 17.33 -5.76
CA GLU A 246 -12.32 16.17 -5.40
C GLU A 246 -11.16 16.57 -4.46
N ALA A 247 -10.55 17.74 -4.66
CA ALA A 247 -9.40 18.20 -3.88
C ALA A 247 -9.53 18.03 -2.35
N PRO A 248 -10.62 18.44 -1.67
CA PRO A 248 -10.79 18.19 -0.24
C PRO A 248 -10.97 16.71 0.12
N VAL A 249 -11.51 15.88 -0.78
CA VAL A 249 -11.63 14.43 -0.59
C VAL A 249 -10.25 13.78 -0.66
N THR A 250 -9.45 14.13 -1.65
CA THR A 250 -8.04 13.72 -1.75
C THR A 250 -7.24 14.19 -0.53
N GLY A 251 -7.52 15.39 -0.02
CA GLY A 251 -6.95 15.88 1.24
C GLY A 251 -7.25 14.94 2.42
N GLN A 252 -8.49 14.49 2.57
CA GLN A 252 -8.88 13.53 3.62
C GLN A 252 -8.17 12.17 3.45
N ILE A 253 -8.01 11.69 2.22
CA ILE A 253 -7.27 10.45 1.93
C ILE A 253 -5.81 10.60 2.39
N ILE A 254 -5.15 11.70 2.01
CA ILE A 254 -3.76 12.00 2.40
C ILE A 254 -3.63 12.14 3.93
N GLU A 255 -4.58 12.80 4.59
CA GLU A 255 -4.59 12.94 6.04
C GLU A 255 -4.78 11.60 6.76
N SER A 256 -5.63 10.72 6.22
CA SER A 256 -5.91 9.39 6.81
C SER A 256 -4.69 8.46 6.81
N LEU A 257 -3.71 8.66 5.92
CA LEU A 257 -2.44 7.95 5.94
C LEU A 257 -1.60 8.29 7.18
N GLY A 258 -1.75 9.50 7.73
CA GLY A 258 -0.81 10.07 8.66
C GLY A 258 0.61 10.22 8.08
N LEU A 259 1.58 10.65 8.89
CA LEU A 259 2.95 10.88 8.40
C LEU A 259 3.66 9.57 8.00
N ASP A 260 3.44 8.49 8.73
CA ASP A 260 4.07 7.19 8.44
C ASP A 260 3.54 6.57 7.13
N GLY A 261 2.22 6.59 6.93
CA GLY A 261 1.62 6.13 5.68
C GLY A 261 2.07 6.96 4.48
N ASN A 262 2.18 8.29 4.63
CA ASN A 262 2.67 9.17 3.57
C ASN A 262 4.15 8.90 3.24
N LYS A 263 5.00 8.62 4.25
CA LYS A 263 6.40 8.22 4.05
C LYS A 263 6.50 7.00 3.13
N LYS A 264 5.60 6.03 3.28
CA LYS A 264 5.59 4.77 2.53
C LYS A 264 4.94 4.92 1.14
N SER A 265 3.78 5.58 1.07
CA SER A 265 2.93 5.62 -0.13
C SER A 265 3.38 6.65 -1.16
N LEU A 266 3.74 7.86 -0.72
CA LEU A 266 4.01 8.97 -1.64
C LEU A 266 5.22 8.70 -2.56
N PRO A 267 6.37 8.16 -2.07
CA PRO A 267 7.49 7.82 -2.96
C PRO A 267 7.13 6.78 -4.01
N VAL A 268 6.28 5.80 -3.66
CA VAL A 268 5.81 4.76 -4.59
C VAL A 268 4.96 5.37 -5.70
N MET A 269 3.99 6.23 -5.35
CA MET A 269 3.12 6.90 -6.32
C MET A 269 3.91 7.83 -7.24
N LEU A 270 4.85 8.61 -6.69
CA LEU A 270 5.73 9.48 -7.48
C LEU A 270 6.70 8.69 -8.36
N HIS A 271 7.15 7.52 -7.92
CA HIS A 271 7.94 6.62 -8.75
C HIS A 271 7.10 6.11 -9.93
N GLY A 272 5.87 5.67 -9.69
CA GLY A 272 4.92 5.32 -10.75
C GLY A 272 4.72 6.48 -11.74
N LEU A 273 4.41 7.68 -11.24
CA LEU A 273 4.25 8.89 -12.05
C LEU A 273 5.48 9.19 -12.91
N LYS A 274 6.68 9.08 -12.34
CA LYS A 274 7.94 9.26 -13.06
C LYS A 274 8.09 8.24 -14.19
N LEU A 275 7.72 6.98 -13.97
CA LEU A 275 7.87 5.92 -14.99
C LEU A 275 6.99 6.16 -16.22
N TRP A 276 5.73 6.58 -16.05
CA TRP A 276 4.83 6.77 -17.19
C TRP A 276 4.82 8.21 -17.73
N ALA A 277 4.97 9.21 -16.88
CA ALA A 277 4.80 10.61 -17.23
C ALA A 277 6.13 11.40 -17.30
N GLY A 278 7.23 10.82 -16.82
CA GLY A 278 8.57 11.40 -16.83
C GLY A 278 8.94 12.16 -15.55
N GLU A 279 10.25 12.38 -15.37
CA GLU A 279 10.80 13.05 -14.17
C GLU A 279 10.23 14.45 -13.96
N GLU A 280 10.19 15.27 -15.02
CA GLU A 280 9.74 16.67 -14.95
C GLU A 280 8.34 16.78 -14.36
N ARG A 281 7.43 15.87 -14.74
CA ARG A 281 6.06 15.87 -14.24
C ARG A 281 5.96 15.41 -12.78
N ALA A 282 6.77 14.43 -12.38
CA ALA A 282 6.84 14.01 -10.98
C ALA A 282 7.44 15.12 -10.08
N GLU A 283 8.45 15.84 -10.56
CA GLU A 283 9.04 16.98 -9.85
C GLU A 283 8.08 18.17 -9.76
N ALA A 284 7.36 18.48 -10.85
CA ALA A 284 6.32 19.50 -10.87
C ALA A 284 5.22 19.18 -9.84
N PHE A 285 4.76 17.92 -9.79
CA PHE A 285 3.78 17.49 -8.78
C PHE A 285 4.26 17.78 -7.35
N VAL A 286 5.52 17.44 -7.03
CA VAL A 286 6.12 17.70 -5.72
C VAL A 286 6.20 19.20 -5.43
N ALA A 287 6.53 20.02 -6.42
CA ALA A 287 6.69 21.46 -6.24
C ALA A 287 5.35 22.20 -6.07
N GLU A 288 4.33 21.79 -6.84
CA GLU A 288 3.07 22.51 -7.01
C GLU A 288 1.95 21.99 -6.10
N HIS A 289 1.91 20.69 -5.81
CA HIS A 289 0.79 20.06 -5.10
C HIS A 289 1.10 19.65 -3.66
N LEU A 290 2.38 19.54 -3.28
CA LEU A 290 2.74 19.18 -1.91
C LEU A 290 2.93 20.42 -1.01
N PRO A 291 2.27 20.45 0.18
CA PRO A 291 2.56 21.45 1.20
C PRO A 291 4.05 21.50 1.55
N LEU A 292 4.57 22.69 1.86
CA LEU A 292 6.00 22.88 2.12
C LEU A 292 6.59 21.90 3.15
N PRO A 293 5.95 21.61 4.30
CA PRO A 293 6.47 20.62 5.25
C PRO A 293 6.59 19.21 4.66
N ILE A 294 5.59 18.77 3.89
CA ILE A 294 5.58 17.44 3.25
C ILE A 294 6.65 17.34 2.17
N ARG A 295 6.84 18.39 1.38
CA ARG A 295 7.92 18.46 0.38
C ARG A 295 9.31 18.34 1.01
N LEU A 296 9.56 19.02 2.13
CA LEU A 296 10.83 18.89 2.87
C LEU A 296 11.04 17.48 3.39
N LEU A 297 10.00 16.87 3.98
CA LEU A 297 10.06 15.48 4.46
C LEU A 297 10.33 14.49 3.31
N TYR A 298 9.63 14.66 2.19
CA TYR A 298 9.81 13.85 1.00
C TYR A 298 11.23 13.93 0.46
N GLN A 299 11.75 15.14 0.24
CA GLN A 299 13.06 15.35 -0.39
C GLN A 299 14.23 14.86 0.48
N HIS A 300 14.15 15.06 1.79
CA HIS A 300 15.29 14.82 2.68
C HIS A 300 15.24 13.50 3.44
N PHE A 301 14.07 12.86 3.55
CA PHE A 301 13.91 11.64 4.35
C PHE A 301 13.22 10.52 3.57
N TRP A 302 12.05 10.78 2.99
CA TRP A 302 11.24 9.70 2.41
C TRP A 302 11.78 9.20 1.07
N LYS A 303 12.24 10.10 0.19
CA LYS A 303 12.88 9.72 -1.08
C LYS A 303 14.18 8.93 -0.84
N PRO A 304 15.09 9.34 0.06
CA PRO A 304 16.23 8.52 0.45
C PRO A 304 15.84 7.15 1.04
N ASP A 305 14.88 7.09 1.97
CA ASP A 305 14.38 5.82 2.55
C ASP A 305 13.84 4.88 1.46
N PHE A 306 13.06 5.42 0.52
CA PHE A 306 12.59 4.66 -0.64
C PHE A 306 13.75 4.14 -1.50
N GLN A 307 14.75 4.96 -1.80
CA GLN A 307 15.88 4.56 -2.64
C GLN A 307 16.80 3.53 -1.95
N GLU A 308 17.07 3.71 -0.66
CA GLU A 308 18.10 2.96 0.05
C GLU A 308 17.53 1.73 0.77
N ARG A 309 16.37 1.87 1.42
CA ARG A 309 15.76 0.79 2.20
C ARG A 309 14.75 0.01 1.39
N HIS A 310 13.73 0.67 0.83
CA HIS A 310 12.70 -0.02 0.05
C HIS A 310 13.32 -0.77 -1.13
N LEU A 311 13.95 -0.05 -2.08
CA LEU A 311 14.56 -0.69 -3.25
C LEU A 311 15.76 -1.56 -2.87
N GLY A 312 16.49 -1.22 -1.81
CA GLY A 312 17.63 -1.99 -1.33
C GLY A 312 17.24 -3.38 -0.80
N LEU A 313 16.12 -3.48 -0.06
CA LEU A 313 15.60 -4.78 0.42
C LEU A 313 15.32 -5.72 -0.76
N LEU A 314 14.65 -5.22 -1.81
CA LEU A 314 14.36 -5.97 -3.03
C LEU A 314 15.65 -6.35 -3.79
N ALA A 315 16.56 -5.39 -3.99
CA ALA A 315 17.83 -5.61 -4.67
C ALA A 315 18.74 -6.62 -3.96
N SER A 316 18.55 -6.84 -2.64
CA SER A 316 19.30 -7.85 -1.88
C SER A 316 18.87 -9.28 -2.20
N LEU A 317 17.65 -9.51 -2.69
CA LEU A 317 17.10 -10.85 -2.94
C LEU A 317 17.87 -11.62 -4.02
N PRO A 318 18.22 -11.05 -5.19
CA PRO A 318 19.05 -11.75 -6.17
C PRO A 318 20.54 -11.76 -5.82
N ALA A 319 20.98 -10.99 -4.81
CA ALA A 319 22.40 -10.90 -4.49
C ALA A 319 22.98 -12.25 -4.03
N GLY A 320 24.17 -12.58 -4.54
CA GLY A 320 24.93 -13.78 -4.19
C GLY A 320 25.79 -13.62 -2.94
N VAL A 321 25.33 -12.84 -1.95
CA VAL A 321 26.06 -12.59 -0.70
C VAL A 321 25.62 -13.56 0.39
N ASP A 322 26.54 -13.94 1.27
CA ASP A 322 26.25 -14.91 2.34
C ASP A 322 25.63 -14.28 3.59
N VAL A 323 25.77 -12.96 3.76
CA VAL A 323 25.30 -12.21 4.94
C VAL A 323 24.17 -11.25 4.58
N ASN A 324 23.24 -11.04 5.51
CA ASN A 324 22.16 -10.09 5.33
C ASN A 324 22.72 -8.64 5.32
N PRO A 325 22.62 -7.89 4.21
CA PRO A 325 23.11 -6.52 4.16
C PRO A 325 22.32 -5.54 5.06
N PHE A 326 21.15 -5.94 5.55
CA PHE A 326 20.28 -5.12 6.40
C PHE A 326 20.29 -5.53 7.89
N ALA A 327 21.00 -6.59 8.28
CA ALA A 327 21.00 -7.06 9.67
C ALA A 327 21.60 -6.04 10.66
N SER A 328 22.50 -5.16 10.22
CA SER A 328 23.17 -4.16 11.07
C SER A 328 22.40 -2.85 11.21
N GLN A 329 21.32 -2.65 10.46
CA GLN A 329 20.54 -1.40 10.52
C GLN A 329 19.53 -1.37 11.67
N GLY A 330 19.36 -2.50 12.39
CA GLY A 330 18.53 -2.57 13.58
C GLY A 330 19.22 -1.94 14.78
N LEU A 331 18.87 -0.69 15.12
CA LEU A 331 18.54 -0.22 16.49
C LEU A 331 18.59 1.32 16.68
N PHE A 332 19.16 2.11 15.76
CA PHE A 332 19.42 3.54 16.04
C PHE A 332 18.94 4.57 15.00
N CYS A 333 18.24 4.16 13.93
CA CYS A 333 17.74 5.09 12.90
C CYS A 333 16.33 4.76 12.39
N GLN A 334 15.37 4.49 13.28
CA GLN A 334 13.93 4.54 12.95
C GLN A 334 13.33 5.85 13.44
#